data_AF-A0A958FJY8-F1
#
_entry.id   AF-A0A958FJY8-F1
#
_cell.length_a   1.000
_cell.length_b   1.000
_cell.length_c   1.000
_cell.angle_alpha   90.00
_cell.angle_beta   90.00
_cell.angle_gamma   90.00
#
_symmetry.space_group_name_H-M   'P 1'
#
loop_
_entity.id
_entity.type
_entity.pdbx_description
1 polymer ?
#
loop_
_entity_poly.entity_id
_entity_poly.type
_entity_poly.pdbx_seq_one_letter_code
_entity_poly.pdbx_strand_id
1 'polypeptide(L)'
;QDRRQVQQAHMAERKLDLQRQQLTLDIRQQVTEAYELLDNARQQILLQQRLVLQERERYRITENQYHEGLVSNLDLSSAERTLSAAELLLQDYYIQWHRQRLQLSFATGTIGEDNG
;
A
#
# COMPACT_ATOMS: atom_id res chain seq x y z
N GLN A 1 38.65 -41.28 14.11
CA GLN A 1 37.29 -40.67 14.23
C GLN A 1 37.30 -39.20 13.82
N ASP A 2 38.36 -38.47 14.13
CA ASP A 2 38.49 -37.02 13.95
C ASP A 2 38.26 -36.51 12.52
N ARG A 3 38.76 -37.22 11.49
CA ARG A 3 38.59 -36.81 10.09
C ARG A 3 37.13 -36.76 9.63
N ARG A 4 36.27 -37.65 10.15
CA ARG A 4 34.82 -37.64 9.85
C ARG A 4 34.11 -36.50 10.58
N GLN A 5 34.51 -36.20 11.82
CA GLN A 5 33.95 -35.08 12.58
C GLN A 5 34.31 -33.74 11.94
N VAL A 6 35.56 -33.57 11.47
CA VAL A 6 35.99 -32.39 10.72
C VAL A 6 35.22 -32.24 9.40
N GLN A 7 35.02 -33.33 8.66
CA GLN A 7 34.19 -33.30 7.44
C GLN A 7 32.73 -32.93 7.73
N GLN A 8 32.14 -33.45 8.80
CA GLN A 8 30.79 -33.09 9.22
C GLN A 8 30.69 -31.61 9.63
N ALA A 9 31.68 -31.08 10.34
CA ALA A 9 31.75 -29.69 10.72
C ALA A 9 31.81 -28.76 9.49
N HIS A 10 32.66 -29.07 8.50
CA HIS A 10 32.71 -28.30 7.25
C HIS A 10 31.41 -28.35 6.44
N MET A 11 30.73 -29.49 6.42
CA MET A 11 29.43 -29.60 5.75
C MET A 11 28.35 -28.79 6.49
N ALA A 12 28.39 -28.75 7.82
CA ALA A 12 27.49 -27.94 8.63
C ALA A 12 27.75 -26.44 8.43
N GLU A 13 29.02 -26.02 8.42
CA GLU A 13 29.45 -24.64 8.12
C GLU A 13 28.95 -24.21 6.74
N ARG A 14 29.20 -25.01 5.70
CA ARG A 14 28.72 -24.72 4.34
C ARG A 14 27.21 -24.62 4.26
N LYS A 15 26.48 -25.45 5.01
CA LYS A 15 25.01 -25.38 5.08
C LYS A 15 24.57 -24.06 5.72
N LEU A 16 25.20 -23.64 6.82
CA LEU A 16 24.89 -22.38 7.49
C LEU A 16 25.18 -21.17 6.59
N ASP A 17 26.27 -21.20 5.83
CA ASP A 17 26.59 -20.15 4.86
C ASP A 17 25.54 -20.02 3.76
N LEU A 18 25.10 -21.15 3.18
CA LEU A 18 24.03 -21.17 2.19
C LEU A 18 22.70 -20.66 2.78
N GLN A 19 22.37 -21.06 4.01
CA GLN A 19 21.18 -20.56 4.71
C GLN A 19 21.25 -19.06 4.97
N ARG A 20 22.41 -18.54 5.36
CA ARG A 20 22.63 -17.10 5.56
C ARG A 20 22.52 -16.31 4.25
N GLN A 21 23.07 -16.84 3.15
CA GLN A 21 22.94 -16.24 1.84
C GLN A 21 21.48 -16.19 1.39
N GLN A 22 20.76 -17.30 1.54
CA GLN A 22 19.33 -17.36 1.22
C GLN A 22 18.54 -16.34 2.05
N LEU A 23 18.75 -16.30 3.36
CA LEU A 23 18.08 -15.33 4.24
C LEU A 23 18.37 -13.88 3.83
N THR A 24 19.59 -13.58 3.38
CA THR A 24 19.95 -12.23 2.91
C THR A 24 19.19 -11.87 1.64
N LEU A 25 19.04 -12.83 0.71
CA LEU A 25 18.25 -12.63 -0.52
C LEU A 25 16.77 -12.44 -0.18
N ASP A 26 16.23 -13.25 0.73
CA ASP A 26 14.83 -13.18 1.15
C ASP A 26 14.53 -11.81 1.79
N ILE A 27 15.40 -11.30 2.66
CA ILE A 27 15.25 -9.97 3.26
C ILE A 27 15.28 -8.88 2.19
N ARG A 28 16.22 -8.93 1.24
CA ARG A 28 16.30 -7.95 0.15
C ARG A 28 15.04 -7.95 -0.71
N GLN A 29 14.52 -9.14 -1.01
CA GLN A 29 13.29 -9.29 -1.76
C GLN A 29 12.10 -8.68 -0.99
N GLN A 30 11.96 -9.01 0.30
CA GLN A 30 10.89 -8.45 1.14
C GLN A 30 10.92 -6.92 1.23
N VAL A 31 12.11 -6.33 1.39
CA VAL A 31 12.26 -4.87 1.41
C VAL A 31 11.87 -4.25 0.07
N THR A 32 12.30 -4.85 -1.04
CA THR A 32 11.99 -4.37 -2.39
C THR A 32 10.48 -4.40 -2.65
N GLU A 33 9.84 -5.54 -2.37
CA GLU A 33 8.39 -5.70 -2.52
C GLU A 33 7.61 -4.72 -1.63
N ALA A 34 8.01 -4.55 -0.37
CA ALA A 34 7.35 -3.63 0.54
C ALA A 34 7.46 -2.17 0.07
N TYR A 35 8.61 -1.77 -0.48
CA TYR A 35 8.81 -0.45 -1.05
C TYR A 35 7.94 -0.23 -2.29
N GLU A 36 7.93 -1.18 -3.23
CA GLU A 36 7.11 -1.09 -4.45
C GLU A 36 5.62 -1.02 -4.12
N LEU A 37 5.14 -1.81 -3.16
CA LEU A 37 3.76 -1.75 -2.70
C LEU A 37 3.42 -0.36 -2.14
N LEU A 38 4.28 0.20 -1.28
CA LEU A 38 4.10 1.52 -0.68
C LEU A 38 4.05 2.64 -1.72
N ASP A 39 4.95 2.61 -2.71
CA ASP A 39 4.94 3.58 -3.81
C ASP A 39 3.66 3.47 -4.63
N ASN A 40 3.24 2.24 -4.95
CA ASN A 40 1.99 2.00 -5.66
C ASN A 40 0.78 2.56 -4.91
N ALA A 41 0.63 2.33 -3.60
CA ALA A 41 -0.50 2.93 -2.87
C ALA A 41 -0.44 4.45 -2.82
N ARG A 42 0.76 5.05 -2.74
CA ARG A 42 0.91 6.50 -2.84
C ARG A 42 0.39 7.01 -4.19
N GLN A 43 0.71 6.33 -5.28
CA GLN A 43 0.20 6.69 -6.60
C GLN A 43 -1.33 6.53 -6.70
N GLN A 44 -1.90 5.47 -6.11
CA GLN A 44 -3.35 5.28 -6.04
C GLN A 44 -4.05 6.41 -5.27
N ILE A 45 -3.48 6.84 -4.13
CA ILE A 45 -3.99 8.01 -3.38
C ILE A 45 -4.00 9.25 -4.27
N LEU A 46 -2.90 9.55 -4.97
CA LEU A 46 -2.81 10.73 -5.82
C LEU A 46 -3.82 10.71 -6.97
N LEU A 47 -4.02 9.55 -7.60
CA LEU A 47 -5.02 9.39 -8.66
C LEU A 47 -6.43 9.58 -8.11
N GLN A 48 -6.72 8.93 -6.98
CA GLN A 48 -8.05 8.97 -6.37
C GLN A 48 -8.40 10.36 -5.82
N GLN A 49 -7.44 11.11 -5.29
CA GLN A 49 -7.63 12.51 -4.90
C GLN A 49 -8.11 13.36 -6.10
N ARG A 50 -7.52 13.16 -7.28
CA ARG A 50 -7.95 13.87 -8.50
C ARG A 50 -9.37 13.49 -8.91
N LEU A 51 -9.71 12.20 -8.79
CA LEU A 51 -11.07 11.73 -9.04
C LEU A 51 -12.07 12.37 -8.07
N VAL A 52 -11.77 12.40 -6.76
CA VAL A 52 -12.63 13.08 -5.77
C VAL A 52 -12.85 14.55 -6.12
N LEU A 53 -11.82 15.27 -6.55
CA LEU A 53 -11.96 16.67 -6.98
C LEU A 53 -12.87 16.82 -8.21
N GLN A 54 -12.71 15.93 -9.21
CA GLN A 54 -13.56 15.92 -10.39
C GLN A 54 -15.02 15.62 -10.04
N GLU A 55 -15.26 14.62 -9.20
CA GLU A 55 -16.58 14.20 -8.77
C GLU A 55 -17.27 15.25 -7.91
N ARG A 56 -16.50 15.98 -7.09
CA ARG A 56 -16.98 17.11 -6.29
C ARG A 56 -17.45 18.26 -7.16
N GLU A 57 -16.69 18.59 -8.19
CA GLU A 57 -17.10 19.63 -9.14
C GLU A 57 -18.32 19.20 -9.96
N ARG A 58 -18.40 17.93 -10.35
CA ARG A 58 -19.58 17.40 -11.03
C ARG A 58 -20.82 17.51 -10.14
N TYR A 59 -20.73 17.10 -8.88
CA TYR A 59 -21.83 17.23 -7.92
C TYR A 59 -22.28 18.70 -7.79
N ARG A 60 -21.33 19.63 -7.63
CA ARG A 60 -21.63 21.07 -7.54
C ARG A 60 -22.38 21.59 -8.78
N ILE A 61 -21.99 21.17 -9.98
CA ILE A 61 -22.68 21.56 -11.22
C ILE A 61 -24.10 20.96 -11.26
N THR A 62 -24.25 19.67 -10.95
CA THR A 62 -25.55 18.99 -10.92
C THR A 62 -26.49 19.58 -9.86
N GLU A 63 -25.97 19.96 -8.70
CA GLU A 63 -26.72 20.64 -7.65
C GLU A 63 -27.28 21.99 -8.14
N ASN A 64 -26.45 22.82 -8.78
CA ASN A 64 -26.91 24.08 -9.38
C ASN A 64 -28.00 23.85 -10.44
N GLN A 65 -27.79 22.88 -11.34
CA GLN A 65 -28.77 22.53 -12.37
C GLN A 65 -30.08 22.02 -11.75
N TYR A 66 -30.03 21.29 -10.64
CA TYR A 66 -31.21 20.81 -9.94
C TYR A 66 -32.00 21.98 -9.35
N HIS A 67 -31.32 22.94 -8.73
CA HIS A 67 -31.96 24.17 -8.21
C HIS A 67 -32.60 25.03 -9.31
N GLU A 68 -32.06 24.98 -10.52
CA GLU A 68 -32.65 25.62 -11.70
C GLU A 68 -33.75 24.79 -12.37
N GLY A 69 -34.03 23.57 -11.89
CA GLY A 69 -35.01 22.66 -12.45
C GLY A 69 -34.60 22.01 -13.77
N LEU A 70 -33.31 22.05 -14.12
CA LEU A 70 -32.75 21.52 -15.37
C LEU A 70 -32.45 20.02 -15.31
N VAL A 71 -32.25 19.47 -14.12
CA VAL A 71 -32.03 18.03 -13.88
C VAL A 71 -32.96 17.53 -12.78
N SER A 72 -33.15 16.22 -12.71
CA SER A 72 -34.02 15.59 -11.73
C SER A 72 -33.31 15.37 -10.38
N ASN A 73 -34.09 15.09 -9.34
CA ASN A 73 -33.54 14.65 -8.05
C ASN A 73 -32.74 13.34 -8.18
N LEU A 74 -33.13 12.47 -9.13
CA LEU A 74 -32.40 11.23 -9.40
C LEU A 74 -30.98 11.51 -9.91
N ASP A 75 -30.81 12.54 -10.74
CA ASP A 75 -29.50 12.95 -11.25
C ASP A 75 -28.62 13.50 -10.12
N LEU A 76 -29.17 14.36 -9.26
CA LEU A 76 -28.48 14.88 -8.08
C LEU A 76 -28.05 13.76 -7.13
N SER A 77 -28.99 12.87 -6.79
CA SER A 77 -28.71 11.72 -5.93
C SER A 77 -27.67 10.78 -6.54
N SER A 78 -27.66 10.62 -7.87
CA SER A 78 -26.64 9.84 -8.57
C SER A 78 -25.26 10.50 -8.45
N ALA A 79 -25.20 11.82 -8.64
CA ALA A 79 -23.97 12.57 -8.53
C ALA A 79 -23.36 12.50 -7.13
N GLU A 80 -24.19 12.65 -6.09
CA GLU A 80 -23.80 12.54 -4.69
C GLU A 80 -23.25 11.16 -4.34
N ARG A 81 -23.90 10.09 -4.83
CA ARG A 81 -23.44 8.71 -4.60
C ARG A 81 -22.07 8.45 -5.21
N THR A 82 -21.81 8.95 -6.41
CA THR A 82 -20.48 8.75 -7.02
C THR A 82 -19.40 9.51 -6.27
N LEU A 83 -19.67 10.76 -5.87
CA LEU A 83 -18.74 11.53 -5.03
C LEU A 83 -18.45 10.77 -3.72
N SER A 84 -19.49 10.33 -3.02
CA SER A 84 -19.36 9.56 -1.78
C SER A 84 -18.55 8.27 -1.99
N ALA A 85 -18.79 7.54 -3.08
CA ALA A 85 -18.03 6.34 -3.40
C ALA A 85 -16.55 6.66 -3.67
N ALA A 86 -16.26 7.76 -4.37
CA ALA A 86 -14.89 8.19 -4.63
C ALA A 86 -14.16 8.59 -3.34
N GLU A 87 -14.84 9.27 -2.41
CA GLU A 87 -14.28 9.65 -1.10
C GLU A 87 -14.04 8.43 -0.20
N LEU A 88 -14.95 7.46 -0.18
CA LEU A 88 -14.77 6.20 0.54
C LEU A 88 -13.58 5.40 0.00
N LEU A 89 -13.43 5.31 -1.32
CA LEU A 89 -12.30 4.62 -1.92
C LEU A 89 -10.96 5.32 -1.63
N LEU A 90 -10.97 6.67 -1.57
CA LEU A 90 -9.78 7.42 -1.14
C LEU A 90 -9.39 7.05 0.30
N GLN A 91 -10.37 6.91 1.19
CA GLN A 91 -10.12 6.51 2.57
C GLN A 91 -9.54 5.09 2.66
N ASP A 92 -10.02 4.16 1.83
CA ASP A 92 -9.44 2.82 1.74
C ASP A 92 -7.98 2.86 1.29
N TYR A 93 -7.64 3.67 0.29
CA TYR A 93 -6.25 3.82 -0.15
C TYR A 93 -5.33 4.38 0.93
N TYR A 94 -5.79 5.30 1.78
CA TYR A 94 -5.00 5.75 2.93
C TYR A 94 -4.75 4.61 3.92
N ILE A 95 -5.76 3.79 4.22
CA ILE A 95 -5.62 2.62 5.10
C ILE A 95 -4.61 1.63 4.52
N GLN A 96 -4.67 1.37 3.21
CA GLN A 96 -3.72 0.50 2.52
C GLN A 96 -2.29 1.06 2.59
N TRP A 97 -2.11 2.35 2.34
CA TRP A 97 -0.81 3.01 2.44
C TRP A 97 -0.21 2.92 3.84
N HIS A 98 -1.02 3.15 4.89
CA HIS A 98 -0.57 2.99 6.27
C HIS A 98 -0.12 1.55 6.56
N ARG A 99 -0.86 0.54 6.08
CA ARG A 99 -0.49 -0.87 6.22
C ARG A 99 0.84 -1.18 5.53
N GLN A 100 1.02 -0.73 4.30
CA GLN A 100 2.26 -0.96 3.54
C GLN A 100 3.45 -0.23 4.15
N ARG A 101 3.23 0.95 4.72
CA ARG A 101 4.27 1.68 5.46
C ARG A 101 4.75 0.84 6.65
N LEU A 102 3.83 0.26 7.41
CA LEU A 102 4.18 -0.66 8.51
C LEU A 102 4.91 -1.92 8.00
N GLN A 103 4.51 -2.47 6.86
CA GLN A 103 5.19 -3.61 6.24
C GLN A 103 6.62 -3.27 5.82
N LEU A 104 6.86 -2.09 5.26
CA LEU A 104 8.20 -1.62 4.94
C LEU A 104 9.03 -1.39 6.21
N SER A 105 8.44 -0.81 7.25
CA SER A 105 9.10 -0.68 8.55
C SER A 105 9.48 -2.04 9.13
N PHE A 106 8.62 -3.06 8.99
CA PHE A 106 8.93 -4.43 9.42
C PHE A 106 10.12 -5.00 8.64
N ALA A 107 10.06 -4.94 7.31
CA ALA A 107 11.07 -5.49 6.42
C ALA A 107 12.45 -4.82 6.60
N THR A 108 12.46 -3.53 6.95
CA THR A 108 13.69 -2.76 7.23
C THR A 108 14.19 -2.88 8.67
N GLY A 109 13.42 -3.53 9.55
CA GLY A 109 13.77 -3.69 10.96
C GLY A 109 13.57 -2.44 11.82
N THR A 110 12.79 -1.47 11.36
CA THR A 110 12.55 -0.18 12.04
C THR A 110 11.27 -0.15 12.88
N ILE A 111 10.53 -1.26 12.97
CA ILE A 111 9.35 -1.33 13.86
C ILE A 111 9.79 -1.16 15.32
N GLY A 112 9.43 -0.02 15.89
CA GLY A 112 9.72 0.37 17.28
C GLY A 112 10.54 1.64 17.44
N GLU A 113 11.19 2.14 16.38
CA GLU A 113 11.96 3.40 16.43
C GLU A 113 11.08 4.63 16.19
N ASP A 114 9.95 4.47 15.49
CA ASP A 114 9.05 5.56 15.09
C ASP A 114 7.86 5.74 16.06
N ASN A 115 8.14 5.61 17.36
CA ASN A 115 7.25 6.05 18.45
C ASN A 115 7.88 7.27 19.15
N GLY A 116 7.80 8.43 18.51
CA GLY A 116 8.20 9.73 19.07
C GLY A 116 7.52 10.87 18.34
#